data_AF-A0A969UYV2-F1
#
_entry.id   AF-A0A969UYV2-F1
#
_cell.length_a   1.000
_cell.length_b   1.000
_cell.length_c   1.000
_cell.angle_alpha   90.00
_cell.angle_beta   90.00
_cell.angle_gamma   90.00
#
_symmetry.space_group_name_H-M   'P 1'
#
loop_
_entity.id
_entity.type
_entity.pdbx_description
1 polymer ?
#
loop_
_entity_poly.entity_id
_entity_poly.type
_entity_poly.pdbx_seq_one_letter_code
_entity_poly.pdbx_strand_id
1 'polypeptide(L)'
;MELYARLEQILAELHPAFRREATYDWFIILIWGLLLCHQAPAVTSYLNALGLGEHCYEQVLHWFHSSAFSIDEVCQRWGNWLACHSSAHRLRGQLVYVGDGIKVGKEGRKMPGVKGMH
;
A
#
# COMPACT_ATOMS: atom_id res chain seq x y z
N MET A 1 -7.72 19.26 -10.33
CA MET A 1 -8.23 18.36 -9.28
C MET A 1 -7.25 18.41 -8.14
N GLU A 2 -7.74 18.61 -6.93
CA GLU A 2 -6.89 18.52 -5.73
C GLU A 2 -6.39 17.09 -5.56
N LEU A 3 -5.15 16.93 -5.07
CA LEU A 3 -4.45 15.64 -4.97
C LEU A 3 -5.25 14.58 -4.21
N TYR A 4 -5.97 14.97 -3.16
CA TYR A 4 -6.78 14.06 -2.35
C TYR A 4 -7.91 13.41 -3.15
N ALA A 5 -8.60 14.17 -4.01
CA ALA A 5 -9.68 13.65 -4.83
C ALA A 5 -9.16 12.60 -5.84
N ARG A 6 -7.91 12.77 -6.29
CA ARG A 6 -7.25 11.79 -7.14
C ARG A 6 -6.91 10.50 -6.39
N LEU A 7 -6.45 10.63 -5.14
CA LEU A 7 -6.18 9.49 -4.28
C LEU A 7 -7.45 8.72 -3.96
N GLU A 8 -8.55 9.40 -3.63
CA GLU A 8 -9.84 8.76 -3.37
C GLU A 8 -10.36 7.98 -4.59
N GLN A 9 -10.24 8.54 -5.80
CA GLN A 9 -10.57 7.83 -7.04
C GLN A 9 -9.75 6.55 -7.22
N ILE A 10 -8.45 6.60 -6.94
CA ILE A 10 -7.58 5.43 -7.00
C ILE A 10 -8.01 4.39 -5.97
N LEU A 11 -8.23 4.80 -4.72
CA LEU A 11 -8.58 3.90 -3.63
C LEU A 11 -9.92 3.20 -3.91
N ALA A 12 -10.91 3.92 -4.46
CA ALA A 12 -12.19 3.36 -4.87
C ALA A 12 -12.05 2.23 -5.91
N GLU A 13 -11.10 2.33 -6.83
CA GLU A 13 -10.83 1.29 -7.84
C GLU A 13 -10.22 0.02 -7.24
N LEU A 14 -9.64 0.13 -6.04
CA LEU A 14 -9.09 -1.00 -5.29
C LEU A 14 -10.12 -1.68 -4.39
N HIS A 15 -11.27 -1.04 -4.11
CA HIS A 15 -12.36 -1.58 -3.28
C HIS A 15 -12.73 -3.04 -3.57
N PRO A 16 -12.87 -3.48 -4.84
CA PRO A 16 -13.34 -4.83 -5.09
C PRO A 16 -12.29 -5.92 -4.81
N ALA A 17 -11.05 -5.58 -4.42
CA ALA A 17 -10.09 -6.54 -3.86
C ALA A 17 -10.39 -6.94 -2.41
N PHE A 18 -11.36 -6.28 -1.77
CA PHE A 18 -11.71 -6.48 -0.38
C PHE A 18 -13.09 -7.14 -0.28
N ARG A 19 -13.15 -8.25 0.45
CA ARG A 19 -14.38 -9.02 0.70
C ARG A 19 -15.21 -8.47 1.86
N ARG A 20 -14.63 -7.59 2.66
CA ARG A 20 -15.26 -6.99 3.86
C ARG A 20 -14.99 -5.50 3.86
N GLU A 21 -16.04 -4.70 4.02
CA GLU A 21 -15.96 -3.23 4.08
C GLU A 21 -14.97 -2.77 5.16
N ALA A 22 -15.07 -3.32 6.37
CA ALA A 22 -14.14 -2.95 7.45
C ALA A 22 -12.66 -3.15 7.08
N THR A 23 -12.33 -4.18 6.29
CA THR A 23 -10.96 -4.39 5.81
C THR A 23 -10.56 -3.33 4.79
N TYR A 24 -11.48 -2.91 3.92
CA TYR A 24 -11.23 -1.81 3.00
C TYR A 24 -11.10 -0.46 3.72
N ASP A 25 -11.92 -0.20 4.74
CA ASP A 25 -11.83 1.03 5.53
C ASP A 25 -10.48 1.14 6.24
N TRP A 26 -10.02 0.04 6.86
CA TRP A 26 -8.68 -0.04 7.43
C TRP A 26 -7.58 0.15 6.38
N PHE A 27 -7.77 -0.34 5.15
CA PHE A 27 -6.84 -0.09 4.06
C PHE A 27 -6.73 1.41 3.75
N ILE A 28 -7.86 2.12 3.62
CA ILE A 28 -7.87 3.58 3.40
C ILE A 28 -7.12 4.29 4.54
N ILE A 29 -7.47 3.97 5.79
CA ILE A 29 -6.84 4.58 6.98
C ILE A 29 -5.32 4.37 6.93
N LEU A 30 -4.86 3.16 6.64
CA LEU A 30 -3.43 2.85 6.57
C LEU A 30 -2.71 3.54 5.41
N ILE A 31 -3.34 3.69 4.25
CA ILE A 31 -2.77 4.46 3.13
C ILE A 31 -2.59 5.92 3.52
N TRP A 32 -3.58 6.53 4.17
CA TRP A 32 -3.42 7.90 4.69
C TRP A 32 -2.32 7.98 5.76
N GLY A 33 -2.24 7.01 6.66
CA GLY A 33 -1.17 6.92 7.64
C GLY A 33 0.20 6.85 6.99
N LEU A 34 0.34 6.09 5.90
CA LEU A 34 1.57 5.99 5.11
C LEU A 34 1.90 7.30 4.39
N LEU A 35 0.92 7.97 3.79
CA LEU A 35 1.11 9.22 3.06
C LEU A 35 1.44 10.41 3.98
N LEU A 36 0.95 10.39 5.23
CA LEU A 36 1.16 11.45 6.22
C LEU A 36 2.36 11.20 7.15
N CYS A 37 2.81 9.95 7.26
CA CYS A 37 3.92 9.58 8.14
C CYS A 37 5.27 10.02 7.58
N HIS A 38 5.96 10.89 8.33
CA HIS A 38 7.33 11.33 8.04
C HIS A 38 8.40 10.55 8.84
N GLN A 39 7.97 9.61 9.68
CA GLN A 39 8.85 8.79 10.53
C GLN A 39 9.25 7.49 9.83
N ALA A 40 10.11 6.70 10.48
CA ALA A 40 10.49 5.38 10.01
C ALA A 40 9.24 4.49 9.79
N PRO A 41 9.21 3.67 8.72
CA PRO A 41 8.08 2.78 8.44
C PRO A 41 7.81 1.79 9.58
N ALA A 42 6.72 2.01 10.33
CA ALA A 42 6.27 1.14 11.40
C ALA A 42 4.75 1.32 11.61
N VAL A 43 4.06 0.26 12.04
CA VAL A 43 2.62 0.31 12.35
C VAL A 43 2.33 1.42 13.35
N THR A 44 3.09 1.48 14.44
CA THR A 44 2.95 2.52 15.47
C THR A 44 3.15 3.93 14.90
N SER A 45 4.10 4.12 13.98
CA SER A 45 4.34 5.41 13.34
C SER A 45 3.15 5.86 12.48
N TYR A 46 2.50 4.94 11.76
CA TYR A 46 1.30 5.25 10.99
C TYR A 46 0.12 5.63 11.88
N LEU A 47 -0.09 4.90 12.98
CA LEU A 47 -1.15 5.21 13.94
C LEU A 47 -0.92 6.56 14.62
N ASN A 48 0.32 6.85 15.01
CA ASN A 48 0.69 8.15 15.59
C ASN A 48 0.48 9.30 14.59
N ALA A 49 0.81 9.09 13.31
CA ALA A 49 0.58 10.10 12.27
C ALA A 49 -0.91 10.44 12.08
N LEU A 50 -1.79 9.49 12.38
CA LEU A 50 -3.25 9.65 12.31
C LEU A 50 -3.89 10.03 13.65
N GLY A 51 -3.13 10.08 14.74
CA GLY A 51 -3.66 10.31 16.09
C GLY A 51 -4.50 9.15 16.65
N LEU A 52 -4.31 7.92 16.15
CA LEU A 52 -5.03 6.74 16.63
C LEU A 52 -4.41 6.19 17.91
N GLY A 53 -5.27 5.75 18.84
CA GLY A 53 -4.85 5.21 20.13
C GLY A 53 -4.22 3.82 20.05
N GLU A 54 -3.55 3.41 21.12
CA GLU A 54 -2.88 2.10 21.25
C GLU A 54 -3.83 0.93 20.98
N HIS A 55 -5.11 1.04 21.32
CA HIS A 55 -6.12 0.01 21.07
C HIS A 55 -6.29 -0.34 19.58
N CYS A 56 -5.92 0.56 18.66
CA CYS A 56 -5.96 0.30 17.22
C CYS A 56 -4.78 -0.55 16.74
N TYR A 57 -3.71 -0.65 17.53
CA TYR A 57 -2.51 -1.38 17.13
C TYR A 57 -2.79 -2.85 16.86
N GLU A 58 -3.49 -3.54 17.78
CA GLU A 58 -3.87 -4.94 17.61
C GLU A 58 -4.80 -5.11 16.40
N GLN A 59 -5.74 -4.20 16.20
CA GLN A 59 -6.68 -4.23 15.07
C GLN A 59 -5.95 -4.14 13.73
N VAL A 60 -4.94 -3.28 13.64
CA VAL A 60 -4.10 -3.12 12.44
C VAL A 60 -3.22 -4.35 12.23
N LEU A 61 -2.67 -4.93 13.29
CA LEU A 61 -1.95 -6.20 13.16
C LEU A 61 -2.88 -7.32 12.65
N HIS A 62 -4.11 -7.41 13.15
CA HIS A 62 -5.09 -8.36 12.63
C HIS A 62 -5.45 -8.08 11.17
N TRP A 63 -5.53 -6.80 10.77
CA TRP A 63 -5.76 -6.41 9.40
C TRP A 63 -4.67 -6.95 8.45
N PHE A 64 -3.39 -6.84 8.80
CA PHE A 64 -2.29 -7.38 7.98
C PHE A 64 -2.35 -8.90 7.78
N HIS A 65 -3.04 -9.62 8.66
CA HIS A 65 -3.24 -11.08 8.56
C HIS A 65 -4.64 -11.45 8.05
N SER A 66 -5.44 -10.48 7.63
CA SER A 66 -6.81 -10.68 7.19
C SER A 66 -6.87 -11.45 5.87
N SER A 67 -7.67 -12.52 5.82
CA SER A 67 -7.99 -13.25 4.58
C SER A 67 -9.09 -12.58 3.76
N ALA A 68 -9.56 -11.40 4.18
CA ALA A 68 -10.58 -10.63 3.49
C ALA A 68 -10.03 -9.81 2.31
N PHE A 69 -8.73 -9.85 2.03
CA PHE A 69 -8.13 -9.29 0.83
C PHE A 69 -6.89 -10.10 0.43
N SER A 70 -6.42 -9.91 -0.80
CA SER A 70 -5.14 -10.43 -1.28
C SER A 70 -4.29 -9.28 -1.79
N ILE A 71 -3.03 -9.22 -1.36
CA ILE A 71 -2.09 -8.20 -1.86
C ILE A 71 -1.86 -8.36 -3.37
N ASP A 72 -1.88 -9.59 -3.89
CA ASP A 72 -1.73 -9.85 -5.32
C ASP A 72 -2.90 -9.27 -6.12
N GLU A 73 -4.13 -9.37 -5.58
CA GLU A 73 -5.32 -8.80 -6.21
C GLU A 73 -5.28 -7.26 -6.17
N VAL A 74 -4.88 -6.67 -5.03
CA VAL A 74 -4.69 -5.21 -4.92
C VAL A 74 -3.66 -4.72 -5.95
N CYS A 75 -2.51 -5.40 -6.05
CA CYS A 75 -1.46 -5.08 -7.01
C CYS A 75 -1.94 -5.23 -8.46
N GLN A 76 -2.70 -6.29 -8.76
CA GLN A 76 -3.26 -6.50 -10.10
C GLN A 76 -4.24 -5.39 -10.48
N ARG A 77 -5.15 -5.00 -9.57
CA ARG A 77 -6.10 -3.91 -9.80
C ARG A 77 -5.38 -2.58 -10.01
N TRP A 78 -4.40 -2.27 -9.17
CA TRP A 78 -3.55 -1.11 -9.34
C TRP A 78 -2.87 -1.09 -10.72
N GLY A 79 -2.29 -2.22 -11.14
CA GLY A 79 -1.67 -2.36 -12.45
C GLY A 79 -2.65 -2.16 -13.61
N ASN A 80 -3.84 -2.74 -13.53
CA ASN A 80 -4.89 -2.57 -14.54
C ASN A 80 -5.36 -1.12 -14.63
N TRP A 81 -5.59 -0.47 -13.49
CA TRP A 81 -5.95 0.93 -13.43
C TRP A 81 -4.88 1.82 -14.06
N LEU A 82 -3.61 1.59 -13.71
CA LEU A 82 -2.48 2.34 -14.24
C LEU A 82 -2.32 2.14 -15.75
N ALA A 83 -2.53 0.92 -16.25
CA ALA A 83 -2.45 0.61 -17.67
C ALA A 83 -3.51 1.32 -18.54
N CYS A 84 -4.68 1.56 -17.96
CA CYS A 84 -5.78 2.29 -18.61
C CYS A 84 -5.65 3.82 -18.45
N HIS A 85 -4.71 4.30 -17.64
CA HIS A 85 -4.61 5.72 -17.35
C HIS A 85 -4.02 6.51 -18.52
N SER A 86 -4.56 7.69 -18.80
CA SER A 86 -4.19 8.52 -19.95
C SER A 86 -2.75 9.04 -19.91
N SER A 87 -2.14 9.12 -18.72
CA SER A 87 -0.75 9.51 -18.54
C SER A 87 0.23 8.34 -18.65
N ALA A 88 -0.26 7.11 -18.83
CA ALA A 88 0.58 5.93 -18.95
C ALA A 88 1.37 5.96 -20.26
N HIS A 89 2.70 5.98 -20.16
CA HIS A 89 3.56 6.09 -21.33
C HIS A 89 3.54 4.79 -22.15
N ARG A 90 3.40 4.93 -23.47
CA ARG A 90 3.39 3.79 -24.39
C ARG A 90 4.45 3.96 -25.47
N LEU A 91 5.28 2.94 -25.65
CA LEU A 91 6.25 2.85 -26.74
C LEU A 91 5.80 1.74 -27.69
N ARG A 92 5.57 2.08 -28.96
CA ARG A 92 5.05 1.13 -29.97
C ARG A 92 3.76 0.41 -29.53
N GLY A 93 2.86 1.13 -28.84
CA GLY A 93 1.60 0.60 -28.32
C GLY A 93 1.72 -0.18 -27.00
N GLN A 94 2.93 -0.52 -26.56
CA GLN A 94 3.18 -1.25 -25.33
C GLN A 94 3.39 -0.31 -24.15
N LEU A 95 2.86 -0.67 -22.99
CA LEU A 95 2.99 0.09 -21.76
C LEU A 95 4.43 0.06 -21.25
N VAL A 96 4.98 1.22 -20.91
CA VAL A 96 6.33 1.39 -20.42
C VAL A 96 6.28 1.85 -18.97
N TYR A 97 7.01 1.13 -18.11
CA TYR A 97 7.20 1.48 -16.71
C TYR A 97 8.64 1.93 -16.50
N VAL A 98 8.82 3.00 -15.73
CA VAL A 98 10.13 3.37 -15.21
C VAL A 98 10.39 2.53 -13.99
N GLY A 99 11.33 1.59 -14.09
CA GLY A 99 11.79 0.79 -12.97
C GLY A 99 13.10 1.37 -12.43
N ASP A 100 13.11 1.70 -11.15
CA ASP A 100 14.36 1.91 -10.41
C ASP A 100 14.64 0.68 -9.52
N GLY A 101 15.89 0.23 -9.52
CA GLY A 101 16.33 -0.93 -8.78
C GLY A 101 16.57 -0.58 -7.32
N ILE A 102 15.52 -0.62 -6.49
CA ILE A 102 15.69 -0.36 -5.06
C ILE A 102 16.16 -1.62 -4.34
N LYS A 103 17.39 -1.58 -3.82
CA LYS A 103 17.86 -2.58 -2.86
C LYS A 103 17.38 -2.23 -1.47
N VAL A 104 16.24 -2.80 -1.06
CA VAL A 104 15.79 -2.71 0.32
C VAL A 104 16.64 -3.67 1.15
N GLY A 105 17.54 -3.10 1.96
CA GLY A 105 18.22 -3.84 3.02
C GLY A 105 17.17 -4.39 3.97
N LYS A 106 17.09 -5.72 4.08
CA LYS A 106 16.20 -6.38 5.03
C LYS A 106 17.07 -6.90 6.16
N GLU A 107 16.62 -6.71 7.39
CA GLU A 107 17.20 -7.35 8.56
C GLU A 107 16.05 -7.98 9.32
N GLY A 108 16.03 -9.30 9.37
CA GLY A 108 14.96 -10.06 9.99
C GLY A 108 15.53 -11.31 10.63
N ARG A 109 15.12 -11.59 11.87
CA ARG A 109 15.63 -12.71 12.69
C ARG A 109 15.47 -14.09 12.03
N LYS A 110 14.67 -14.21 10.97
CA LYS A 110 14.39 -15.44 10.20
C LYS A 110 14.30 -15.20 8.69
N MET A 111 15.25 -14.46 8.11
CA MET A 111 15.33 -14.31 6.65
C MET A 111 16.58 -15.00 6.07
N PRO A 112 16.54 -16.32 5.82
CA PRO A 112 17.64 -16.99 5.12
C PRO A 112 17.78 -16.41 3.70
N GLY A 113 19.02 -16.12 3.29
CA GLY A 113 19.33 -15.58 1.95
C GLY A 113 19.36 -14.05 1.84
N VAL A 114 19.10 -13.33 2.93
CA VAL A 114 19.26 -11.88 2.97
C VAL A 114 20.66 -11.54 3.49
N LYS A 115 21.47 -10.90 2.65
CA LYS A 115 22.76 -10.37 3.08
C LYS A 115 22.51 -9.17 4.00
N GLY A 116 22.81 -9.33 5.28
CA GLY A 116 22.84 -8.21 6.22
C GLY A 116 23.74 -7.11 5.65
N MET A 117 23.25 -5.88 5.61
CA MET A 117 24.06 -4.75 5.18
C MET A 117 24.89 -4.32 6.39
N HIS A 118 26.17 -4.69 6.37
CA HIS A 118 27.23 -4.06 7.15
C HIS A 118 28.14 -3.32 6.17
#